data_AF-A0AAN6VLV7-F1
#
_entry.id   AF-A0AAN6VLV7-F1
#
_cell.length_a   1.000
_cell.length_b   1.000
_cell.length_c   1.000
_cell.angle_alpha   90.00
_cell.angle_beta   90.00
_cell.angle_gamma   90.00
#
_symmetry.space_group_name_H-M   'P 1'
#
loop_
_entity.id
_entity.type
_entity.pdbx_description
1 polymer ?
#
loop_
_entity_poly.entity_id
_entity_poly.type
_entity_poly.pdbx_seq_one_letter_code
_entity_poly.pdbx_strand_id
1 'polypeptide(L)'
;MPISAKEHQAPPQDDKFAFLKELTSADEYHGEKSFYQHLFNVYSFLKSQSLTDSVCDAGLFHSIYGTEFYHFQSAAVTRDVVRGYIGEYAEELAYLFCGLRKDRFGSILHNTPGWSEQQHLDLCRLEYANFWDGKEDRDVQSQMDLLGETIARLESKA
;
A
#
# COMPACT_ATOMS: atom_id res chain seq x y z
N MET A 1 -20.39 37.08 -24.16
CA MET A 1 -19.19 36.27 -23.95
C MET A 1 -19.59 35.07 -23.10
N PRO A 2 -19.59 33.83 -23.60
CA PRO A 2 -19.87 32.69 -22.75
C PRO A 2 -18.60 32.30 -21.99
N ILE A 3 -18.74 32.15 -20.68
CA ILE A 3 -17.71 31.64 -19.79
C ILE A 3 -17.62 30.14 -20.09
N SER A 4 -16.51 29.73 -20.71
CA SER A 4 -16.23 28.32 -20.99
C SER A 4 -16.10 27.57 -19.67
N ALA A 5 -17.02 26.63 -19.44
CA ALA A 5 -16.89 25.66 -18.37
C ALA A 5 -15.55 24.93 -18.56
N LYS A 6 -14.70 24.96 -17.53
CA LYS A 6 -13.51 24.11 -17.50
C LYS A 6 -13.98 22.67 -17.40
N GLU A 7 -13.87 21.93 -18.50
CA GLU A 7 -13.96 20.48 -18.50
C GLU A 7 -12.94 19.95 -17.48
N HIS A 8 -13.42 19.24 -16.46
CA HIS A 8 -12.55 18.40 -15.63
C HIS A 8 -12.11 17.24 -16.51
N GLN A 9 -11.00 17.41 -17.23
CA GLN A 9 -10.31 16.29 -17.85
C GLN A 9 -9.84 15.38 -16.73
N ALA A 10 -10.26 14.11 -16.78
CA ALA A 10 -9.68 13.07 -15.94
C ALA A 10 -8.15 13.08 -16.14
N PRO A 11 -7.34 12.99 -15.07
CA PRO A 11 -5.90 12.95 -15.20
C PRO A 11 -5.47 11.82 -16.15
N PRO A 12 -4.35 11.97 -16.88
CA PRO A 12 -3.86 10.94 -17.79
C PRO A 12 -3.76 9.60 -17.06
N GLN A 13 -4.41 8.58 -17.61
CA GLN A 13 -4.73 7.30 -16.97
C GLN A 13 -3.50 6.41 -16.66
N ASP A 14 -2.27 6.85 -16.94
CA ASP A 14 -1.14 5.92 -17.12
C ASP A 14 0.04 6.09 -16.16
N ASP A 15 0.08 7.16 -15.33
CA ASP A 15 1.22 7.36 -14.42
C ASP A 15 0.80 7.37 -12.94
N LYS A 16 0.69 6.16 -12.39
CA LYS A 16 0.43 5.91 -10.97
C LYS A 16 1.45 6.57 -10.03
N PHE A 17 2.69 6.76 -10.49
CA PHE A 17 3.74 7.42 -9.69
C PHE A 17 3.50 8.93 -9.64
N ALA A 18 3.19 9.55 -10.78
CA ALA A 18 2.84 10.96 -10.84
C ALA A 18 1.60 11.26 -9.99
N PHE A 19 0.56 10.42 -10.11
CA PHE A 19 -0.66 10.52 -9.31
C PHE A 19 -0.35 10.54 -7.80
N LEU A 20 0.42 9.57 -7.32
CA LEU A 20 0.78 9.51 -5.90
C LEU A 20 1.71 10.64 -5.46
N LYS A 21 2.66 11.02 -6.31
CA LYS A 21 3.58 12.11 -6.00
C LYS A 21 2.85 13.43 -5.84
N GLU A 22 1.87 13.70 -6.69
CA GLU A 22 1.01 14.88 -6.56
C GLU A 22 0.16 14.80 -5.29
N LEU A 23 -0.50 13.66 -5.06
CA LEU A 23 -1.39 13.46 -3.92
C LEU A 23 -0.67 13.63 -2.57
N THR A 24 0.57 13.14 -2.47
CA THR A 24 1.37 13.16 -1.23
C THR A 24 2.30 14.36 -1.12
N SER A 25 2.26 15.29 -2.08
CA SER A 25 3.11 16.49 -2.11
C SER A 25 2.76 17.53 -1.04
N ALA A 26 1.54 17.47 -0.51
CA ALA A 26 1.04 18.38 0.52
C ALA A 26 1.37 17.95 1.95
N ASP A 27 1.86 16.71 2.15
CA ASP A 27 2.07 16.16 3.47
C ASP A 27 3.46 16.52 4.02
N GLU A 28 3.47 17.26 5.13
CA GLU A 28 4.61 17.33 6.04
C GLU A 28 4.74 15.99 6.79
N TYR A 29 5.18 14.94 6.11
CA TYR A 29 5.55 13.68 6.78
C TYR A 29 6.69 13.99 7.77
N HIS A 30 6.40 13.88 9.07
CA HIS A 30 7.31 14.28 10.16
C HIS A 30 8.50 13.31 10.34
N GLY A 31 9.42 13.29 9.37
CA GLY A 31 10.67 12.52 9.40
C GLY A 31 11.68 13.02 8.36
N GLU A 32 12.84 12.35 8.24
CA GLU A 32 13.89 12.71 7.27
C GLU A 32 13.53 12.42 5.80
N LYS A 33 12.43 11.69 5.55
CA LYS A 33 11.95 11.28 4.21
C LYS A 33 10.50 11.67 3.98
N SER A 34 10.13 11.96 2.73
CA SER A 34 8.73 12.24 2.37
C SER A 34 7.87 10.97 2.39
N PHE A 35 6.56 11.15 2.54
CA PHE A 35 5.61 10.02 2.48
C PHE A 35 5.67 9.28 1.14
N TYR A 36 5.76 10.01 0.02
CA TYR A 36 5.99 9.43 -1.30
C TYR A 36 7.22 8.51 -1.32
N GLN A 37 8.33 8.95 -0.72
CA GLN A 37 9.57 8.17 -0.70
C GLN A 37 9.38 6.84 0.04
N HIS A 38 8.62 6.84 1.14
CA HIS A 38 8.28 5.61 1.86
C HIS A 38 7.48 4.63 0.97
N LEU A 39 6.41 5.11 0.32
CA LEU A 39 5.61 4.30 -0.60
C LEU A 39 6.46 3.72 -1.75
N PHE A 40 7.34 4.55 -2.31
CA PHE A 40 8.23 4.15 -3.39
C PHE A 40 9.28 3.13 -2.94
N ASN A 41 9.81 3.23 -1.71
CA ASN A 41 10.76 2.27 -1.16
C ASN A 41 10.10 0.91 -0.94
N VAL A 42 8.88 0.87 -0.39
CA VAL A 42 8.10 -0.37 -0.23
C VAL A 42 7.85 -1.03 -1.60
N TYR A 43 7.40 -0.27 -2.59
CA TYR A 43 7.26 -0.74 -3.98
C TYR A 43 8.57 -1.33 -4.52
N SER A 44 9.67 -0.60 -4.36
CA SER A 44 10.98 -0.99 -4.89
C SER A 44 11.53 -2.24 -4.20
N PHE A 45 11.30 -2.38 -2.90
CA PHE A 45 11.62 -3.59 -2.15
C PHE A 45 10.86 -4.79 -2.71
N LEU A 46 9.53 -4.71 -2.82
CA LEU A 46 8.70 -5.80 -3.35
C LEU A 46 9.12 -6.19 -4.78
N LYS A 47 9.45 -5.20 -5.62
CA LYS A 47 10.00 -5.43 -6.97
C LYS A 47 11.35 -6.15 -6.93
N SER A 48 12.25 -5.77 -6.03
CA SER A 48 13.55 -6.45 -5.87
C SER A 48 13.41 -7.91 -5.48
N GLN A 49 12.31 -8.28 -4.81
CA GLN A 49 11.98 -9.66 -4.45
C GLN A 49 11.28 -10.43 -5.58
N SER A 50 11.21 -9.85 -6.80
CA SER A 50 10.57 -10.46 -7.98
C SER A 50 9.10 -10.82 -7.78
N LEU A 51 8.39 -10.06 -6.93
CA LEU A 51 6.95 -10.23 -6.72
C LEU A 51 6.14 -9.70 -7.91
N THR A 52 4.89 -10.13 -8.00
CA THR A 52 3.99 -9.72 -9.09
C THR A 52 3.72 -8.22 -9.05
N ASP A 53 3.42 -7.65 -10.21
CA ASP A 53 3.10 -6.24 -10.35
C ASP A 53 1.96 -5.81 -9.44
N SER A 54 0.94 -6.66 -9.27
CA SER A 54 -0.17 -6.38 -8.38
C SER A 54 0.24 -6.25 -6.92
N VAL A 55 1.17 -7.07 -6.42
CA VAL A 55 1.66 -6.97 -5.03
C VAL A 55 2.54 -5.74 -4.86
N CYS A 56 3.40 -5.47 -5.84
CA CYS A 56 4.25 -4.28 -5.83
C CYS A 56 3.40 -3.00 -5.83
N ASP A 57 2.39 -2.94 -6.71
CA ASP A 57 1.48 -1.81 -6.84
C ASP A 57 0.58 -1.65 -5.61
N ALA A 58 0.18 -2.75 -4.97
CA ALA A 58 -0.44 -2.70 -3.64
C ALA A 58 0.49 -2.04 -2.62
N GLY A 59 1.79 -2.36 -2.64
CA GLY A 59 2.85 -1.68 -1.85
C GLY A 59 2.95 -0.19 -2.11
N LEU A 60 2.87 0.21 -3.36
CA LEU A 60 2.90 1.62 -3.74
C LEU A 60 1.66 2.38 -3.21
N PHE A 61 0.50 1.71 -3.10
CA PHE A 61 -0.78 2.30 -2.69
C PHE A 61 -1.24 1.89 -1.29
N HIS A 62 -0.42 1.21 -0.48
CA HIS A 62 -0.87 0.49 0.72
C HIS A 62 -1.49 1.38 1.82
N SER A 63 -1.31 2.69 1.72
CA SER A 63 -1.84 3.70 2.66
C SER A 63 -2.74 4.74 1.96
N ILE A 64 -3.22 4.47 0.74
CA ILE A 64 -3.92 5.43 -0.12
C ILE A 64 -5.26 5.93 0.42
N TYR A 65 -5.99 5.09 1.17
CA TYR A 65 -7.32 5.44 1.69
C TYR A 65 -7.29 6.21 3.02
N GLY A 66 -6.10 6.68 3.39
CA GLY A 66 -5.87 7.36 4.66
C GLY A 66 -5.81 6.38 5.84
N THR A 67 -5.13 6.83 6.88
CA THR A 67 -5.07 6.15 8.18
C THR A 67 -5.74 7.04 9.23
N GLU A 68 -5.72 6.65 10.51
CA GLU A 68 -6.14 7.55 11.61
C GLU A 68 -5.27 8.83 11.70
N PHE A 69 -4.17 8.91 10.93
CA PHE A 69 -3.21 10.02 10.91
C PHE A 69 -3.22 10.82 9.59
N TYR A 70 -3.89 10.35 8.54
CA TYR A 70 -3.92 10.99 7.22
C TYR A 70 -5.33 11.04 6.67
N HIS A 71 -5.90 12.24 6.55
CA HIS A 71 -7.15 12.48 5.85
C HIS A 71 -6.84 13.16 4.52
N PHE A 72 -6.70 12.38 3.44
CA PHE A 72 -6.88 12.95 2.10
C PHE A 72 -8.33 13.44 2.01
N GLN A 73 -8.57 14.71 2.38
CA GLN A 73 -9.84 15.39 2.12
C GLN A 73 -9.96 15.74 0.63
N SER A 74 -9.63 14.80 -0.23
CA SER A 74 -9.94 14.87 -1.65
C SER A 74 -11.04 13.84 -1.89
N ALA A 75 -12.25 14.31 -2.16
CA ALA A 75 -13.35 13.47 -2.63
C ALA A 75 -13.02 12.69 -3.94
N ALA A 76 -11.80 12.84 -4.48
CA ALA A 76 -11.34 12.21 -5.71
C ALA A 76 -10.68 10.82 -5.53
N VAL A 77 -10.28 10.41 -4.32
CA VAL A 77 -9.63 9.09 -4.10
C VAL A 77 -10.69 8.03 -3.76
N THR A 78 -11.31 7.49 -4.80
CA THR A 78 -12.28 6.39 -4.69
C THR A 78 -11.63 5.05 -5.04
N ARG A 79 -12.23 3.94 -4.61
CA ARG A 79 -11.76 2.60 -4.99
C ARG A 79 -11.68 2.40 -6.50
N ASP A 80 -12.66 2.91 -7.24
CA ASP A 80 -12.70 2.80 -8.69
C ASP A 80 -11.58 3.60 -9.38
N VAL A 81 -11.25 4.78 -8.85
CA VAL A 81 -10.10 5.55 -9.33
C VAL A 81 -8.80 4.80 -9.08
N VAL A 82 -8.61 4.23 -7.90
CA VAL A 82 -7.40 3.46 -7.56
C VAL A 82 -7.29 2.19 -8.41
N ARG A 83 -8.38 1.44 -8.60
CA ARG A 83 -8.43 0.29 -9.52
C ARG A 83 -8.02 0.67 -10.93
N GLY A 84 -8.40 1.85 -11.39
CA GLY A 84 -7.98 2.40 -12.68
C GLY A 84 -6.46 2.52 -12.84
N TYR A 85 -5.71 2.71 -11.74
CA TYR A 85 -4.25 2.84 -11.76
C TYR A 85 -3.49 1.54 -11.52
N ILE A 86 -4.00 0.66 -10.64
CA ILE A 86 -3.25 -0.52 -10.16
C ILE A 86 -3.94 -1.86 -10.40
N GLY A 87 -5.16 -1.83 -10.95
CA GLY A 87 -5.97 -3.01 -11.17
C GLY A 87 -6.68 -3.52 -9.91
N GLU A 88 -7.61 -4.46 -10.14
CA GLU A 88 -8.55 -4.97 -9.12
C GLU A 88 -7.84 -5.59 -7.92
N TYR A 89 -6.90 -6.52 -8.16
CA TYR A 89 -6.29 -7.27 -7.07
C TYR A 89 -5.34 -6.42 -6.22
N ALA A 90 -4.55 -5.55 -6.85
CA ALA A 90 -3.65 -4.65 -6.14
C ALA A 90 -4.44 -3.67 -5.25
N GLU A 91 -5.54 -3.14 -5.78
CA GLU A 91 -6.43 -2.26 -5.04
C GLU A 91 -7.11 -2.98 -3.87
N GLU A 92 -7.56 -4.22 -4.06
CA GLU A 92 -8.14 -5.01 -2.96
C GLU A 92 -7.13 -5.23 -1.84
N LEU A 93 -5.87 -5.57 -2.14
CA LEU A 93 -4.82 -5.69 -1.12
C LEU A 93 -4.58 -4.37 -0.38
N ALA A 94 -4.48 -3.25 -1.11
CA ALA A 94 -4.31 -1.93 -0.51
C ALA A 94 -5.50 -1.54 0.38
N TYR A 95 -6.72 -1.84 -0.07
CA TYR A 95 -7.96 -1.61 0.69
C TYR A 95 -8.00 -2.42 1.98
N LEU A 96 -7.72 -3.73 1.91
CA LEU A 96 -7.65 -4.61 3.08
C LEU A 96 -6.61 -4.10 4.07
N PHE A 97 -5.41 -3.79 3.59
CA PHE A 97 -4.32 -3.29 4.43
C PHE A 97 -4.68 -1.97 5.14
N CYS A 98 -5.25 -0.99 4.42
CA CYS A 98 -5.73 0.27 4.99
C CYS A 98 -6.84 0.07 6.04
N GLY A 99 -7.71 -0.93 5.86
CA GLY A 99 -8.83 -1.21 6.75
C GLY A 99 -8.43 -1.76 8.13
N LEU A 100 -7.22 -2.31 8.24
CA LEU A 100 -6.70 -2.91 9.47
C LEU A 100 -6.16 -1.85 10.44
N ARG A 101 -7.06 -1.12 11.12
CA ARG A 101 -6.70 -0.04 12.05
C ARG A 101 -6.27 -0.52 13.43
N LYS A 102 -6.84 -1.63 13.91
CA LYS A 102 -6.55 -2.22 15.22
C LYS A 102 -5.81 -3.53 14.99
N ASP A 103 -4.61 -3.66 15.55
CA ASP A 103 -3.79 -4.87 15.48
C ASP A 103 -3.59 -5.40 14.04
N ARG A 104 -3.08 -4.53 13.15
CA ARG A 104 -2.77 -4.89 11.76
C ARG A 104 -1.83 -6.09 11.69
N PHE A 105 -0.73 -6.01 12.44
CA PHE A 105 0.27 -7.05 12.49
C PHE A 105 -0.31 -8.41 12.89
N GLY A 106 -1.03 -8.50 14.03
CA GLY A 106 -1.63 -9.76 14.49
C GLY A 106 -2.67 -10.29 13.51
N SER A 107 -3.47 -9.40 12.92
CA SER A 107 -4.47 -9.77 11.91
C SER A 107 -3.84 -10.38 10.66
N ILE A 108 -2.76 -9.78 10.16
CA ILE A 108 -2.00 -10.27 9.00
C ILE A 108 -1.28 -11.58 9.33
N LEU A 109 -0.54 -11.61 10.44
CA LEU A 109 0.27 -12.77 10.82
C LEU A 109 -0.60 -14.04 10.98
N HIS A 110 -1.76 -13.90 11.63
CA HIS A 110 -2.63 -15.02 11.97
C HIS A 110 -3.79 -15.23 11.00
N ASN A 111 -3.92 -14.41 9.96
CA ASN A 111 -5.07 -14.42 9.03
C ASN A 111 -6.41 -14.41 9.77
N THR A 112 -6.55 -13.55 10.78
CA THR A 112 -7.75 -13.53 11.63
C THR A 112 -9.05 -13.25 10.86
N PRO A 113 -9.07 -12.48 9.76
CA PRO A 113 -10.28 -12.27 8.97
C PRO A 113 -10.63 -13.44 8.04
N GLY A 114 -9.71 -14.40 7.82
CA GLY A 114 -9.95 -15.57 6.98
C GLY A 114 -9.84 -15.31 5.47
N TRP A 115 -8.84 -14.55 5.03
CA TRP A 115 -8.52 -14.36 3.62
C TRP A 115 -8.07 -15.66 2.94
N SER A 116 -8.11 -15.67 1.60
CA SER A 116 -7.52 -16.76 0.82
C SER A 116 -6.01 -16.89 1.06
N GLU A 117 -5.43 -18.06 0.79
CA GLU A 117 -3.98 -18.29 1.01
C GLU A 117 -3.11 -17.31 0.23
N GLN A 118 -3.50 -16.97 -1.01
CA GLN A 118 -2.80 -15.98 -1.82
C GLN A 118 -2.86 -14.58 -1.21
N GLN A 119 -4.04 -14.14 -0.77
CA GLN A 119 -4.20 -12.85 -0.10
C GLN A 119 -3.42 -12.79 1.21
N HIS A 120 -3.44 -13.88 2.00
CA HIS A 120 -2.67 -13.97 3.24
C HIS A 120 -1.17 -13.83 2.96
N LEU A 121 -0.65 -14.57 1.99
CA LEU A 121 0.76 -14.50 1.58
C LEU A 121 1.15 -13.08 1.15
N ASP A 122 0.34 -12.46 0.30
CA ASP A 122 0.65 -11.13 -0.24
C ASP A 122 0.52 -10.03 0.81
N LEU A 123 -0.44 -10.12 1.74
CA LEU A 123 -0.54 -9.21 2.89
C LEU A 123 0.66 -9.36 3.85
N CYS A 124 1.15 -10.58 4.07
CA CYS A 124 2.37 -10.79 4.86
C CYS A 124 3.60 -10.15 4.19
N ARG A 125 3.75 -10.31 2.87
CA ARG A 125 4.84 -9.66 2.10
C ARG A 125 4.74 -8.13 2.16
N LEU A 126 3.52 -7.61 2.09
CA LEU A 126 3.24 -6.18 2.17
C LEU A 126 3.62 -5.59 3.53
N GLU A 127 3.22 -6.23 4.64
CA GLU A 127 3.59 -5.77 6.00
C GLU A 127 5.10 -5.92 6.25
N TYR A 128 5.72 -6.99 5.73
CA TYR A 128 7.17 -7.15 5.81
C TYR A 128 7.90 -5.99 5.13
N ALA A 129 7.50 -5.64 3.91
CA ALA A 129 8.11 -4.54 3.15
C ALA A 129 7.86 -3.17 3.81
N ASN A 130 6.66 -2.98 4.38
CA ASN A 130 6.32 -1.79 5.16
C ASN A 130 7.23 -1.64 6.40
N PHE A 131 7.49 -2.72 7.12
CA PHE A 131 8.44 -2.72 8.24
C PHE A 131 9.89 -2.55 7.81
N TRP A 132 10.29 -3.14 6.68
CA TRP A 132 11.64 -2.99 6.13
C TRP A 132 12.01 -1.54 5.86
N ASP A 133 11.08 -0.72 5.35
CA ASP A 133 11.30 0.72 5.17
C ASP A 133 10.98 1.52 6.45
N GLY A 134 10.43 0.89 7.50
CA GLY A 134 10.03 1.50 8.76
C GLY A 134 11.20 1.93 9.66
N LYS A 135 10.90 2.19 10.94
CA LYS A 135 11.96 2.47 11.93
C LYS A 135 12.64 1.17 12.34
N GLU A 136 13.96 1.20 12.42
CA GLU A 136 14.75 0.10 12.97
C GLU A 136 14.63 0.10 14.50
N ASP A 137 13.69 -0.69 15.03
CA ASP A 137 13.65 -1.07 16.44
C ASP A 137 13.55 -2.59 16.63
N ARG A 138 13.81 -3.06 17.86
CA ARG A 138 13.85 -4.51 18.16
C ARG A 138 12.49 -5.21 18.00
N ASP A 139 11.40 -4.48 18.20
CA ASP A 139 10.06 -5.04 18.08
C ASP A 139 9.73 -5.25 16.59
N VAL A 140 10.08 -4.29 15.74
CA VAL A 140 9.95 -4.39 14.28
C VAL A 140 10.76 -5.56 13.73
N GLN A 141 12.00 -5.76 14.16
CA GLN A 141 12.80 -6.90 13.69
C GLN A 141 12.15 -8.24 14.06
N SER A 142 11.67 -8.37 15.29
CA SER A 142 10.99 -9.60 15.75
C SER A 142 9.72 -9.88 14.95
N GLN A 143 8.98 -8.82 14.60
CA GLN A 143 7.79 -8.92 13.76
C GLN A 143 8.12 -9.32 12.32
N MET A 144 9.20 -8.77 11.75
CA MET A 144 9.69 -9.15 10.43
C MET A 144 10.11 -10.63 10.38
N ASP A 145 10.79 -11.13 11.42
CA ASP A 145 11.18 -12.55 11.48
C ASP A 145 9.94 -13.47 11.45
N LEU A 146 8.92 -13.16 12.25
CA LEU A 146 7.65 -13.89 12.28
C LEU A 146 6.89 -13.84 10.94
N LEU A 147 6.93 -12.69 10.25
CA LEU A 147 6.37 -12.55 8.90
C LEU A 147 7.16 -13.39 7.89
N GLY A 148 8.50 -13.37 7.95
CA GLY A 148 9.37 -14.17 7.09
C GLY A 148 9.11 -15.67 7.23
N GLU A 149 8.99 -16.18 8.46
CA GLU A 149 8.62 -17.58 8.71
C GLU A 149 7.24 -17.93 8.16
N THR A 150 6.28 -17.01 8.31
CA THR A 150 4.92 -17.20 7.79
C THR A 150 4.87 -17.21 6.28
N ILE A 151 5.60 -16.31 5.61
CA ILE A 151 5.75 -16.26 4.16
C ILE A 151 6.33 -17.58 3.65
N ALA A 152 7.45 -18.04 4.21
CA ALA A 152 8.08 -19.29 3.80
C ALA A 152 7.15 -20.51 3.96
N ARG A 153 6.36 -20.53 5.06
CA ARG A 153 5.36 -21.58 5.28
C ARG A 153 4.25 -21.56 4.22
N LEU A 154 3.74 -20.39 3.87
CA LEU A 154 2.68 -20.23 2.86
C LEU A 154 3.17 -20.57 1.46
N GLU A 155 4.39 -20.16 1.10
CA GLU A 155 5.02 -20.50 -0.18
C GLU A 155 5.22 -22.00 -0.36
N SER A 156 5.52 -22.73 0.72
CA SER A 156 5.69 -24.19 0.65
C SER A 156 4.40 -24.98 0.35
N LYS A 157 3.24 -24.31 0.39
CA LYS A 157 1.92 -24.92 0.14
C LYS A 157 1.36 -24.64 -1.26
N ALA A 158 1.91 -23.64 -1.95
CA ALA A 158 1.51 -23.23 -3.29
C ALA A 158 2.16 -24.10 -4.38
#